data_AF-A0A699K8E7-F1
#
_entry.id   AF-A0A699K8E7-F1
#
_cell.length_a   1.000
_cell.length_b   1.000
_cell.length_c   1.000
_cell.angle_alpha   90.00
_cell.angle_beta   90.00
_cell.angle_gamma   90.00
#
_symmetry.space_group_name_H-M   'P 1'
#
loop_
_entity.id
_entity.type
_entity.pdbx_description
1 polymer ?
#
loop_
_entity_poly.entity_id
_entity_poly.type
_entity_poly.pdbx_seq_one_letter_code
_entity_poly.pdbx_strand_id
1 'polypeptide(L)' 'MVTILDLIMVVLLFSAIGATGAVGLIGYEGNSHVQWQKVCNVFDKFCHQVSTAMVLSFIGSIAYLMLIVFALINVHKRL' A
#
# COMPACT_ATOMS: atom_id res chain seq x y z
N MET A 1 3.35 4.97 23.92
CA MET A 1 3.34 6.17 23.05
C MET A 1 3.86 5.84 21.66
N VAL A 2 5.08 5.30 21.50
CA VAL A 2 5.63 4.89 20.19
C VAL A 2 4.71 3.90 19.45
N THR A 3 4.19 2.89 20.15
CA THR A 3 3.25 1.90 19.60
C THR A 3 1.97 2.48 18.99
N ILE A 4 1.47 3.62 19.50
CA ILE A 4 0.27 4.27 18.95
C ILE A 4 0.61 4.93 17.60
N LEU A 5 1.77 5.58 17.51
CA LEU A 5 2.26 6.16 16.26
C LEU A 5 2.53 5.06 15.23
N ASP A 6 3.09 3.92 15.65
CA ASP A 6 3.32 2.77 14.76
C ASP A 6 2.00 2.24 14.16
N LEU A 7 0.95 2.14 14.98
CA LEU A 7 -0.39 1.73 14.52
C LEU A 7 -1.00 2.75 13.54
N ILE A 8 -0.84 4.05 13.80
CA ILE A 8 -1.28 5.11 12.88
C ILE A 8 -0.55 4.97 11.53
N MET A 9 0.76 4.73 11.55
CA MET A 9 1.55 4.55 10.33
C MET A 9 1.09 3.34 9.51
N VAL A 10 0.79 2.22 10.15
CA VAL A 10 0.20 1.04 9.49
C VAL A 10 -1.10 1.41 8.78
N VAL A 11 -2.03 2.07 9.47
CA VAL A 11 -3.34 2.45 8.89
C VAL A 11 -3.14 3.35 7.68
N LEU A 12 -2.25 4.34 7.77
CA LEU A 12 -1.93 5.23 6.65
C LEU A 12 -1.32 4.48 5.46
N LEU A 13 -0.40 3.55 5.69
CA LEU A 13 0.23 2.75 4.64
C LEU A 13 -0.81 1.91 3.88
N PHE A 14 -1.68 1.18 4.58
CA PHE A 14 -2.73 0.40 3.94
C PHE A 14 -3.75 1.27 3.19
N SER A 15 -4.08 2.45 3.72
CA SER A 15 -4.94 3.42 3.03
C SER A 15 -4.31 3.92 1.73
N ALA A 16 -3.02 4.28 1.75
CA ALA A 16 -2.28 4.73 0.58
C ALA A 16 -2.16 3.63 -0.48
N ILE A 17 -1.92 2.38 -0.07
CA ILE A 17 -1.89 1.23 -0.98
C ILE A 17 -3.26 1.02 -1.63
N GLY A 18 -4.34 1.09 -0.86
CA GLY A 18 -5.71 0.98 -1.39
C GLY A 18 -6.03 2.08 -2.41
N ALA A 19 -5.71 3.34 -2.09
CA ALA A 19 -5.90 4.47 -3.00
C ALA A 19 -5.07 4.32 -4.28
N THR A 20 -3.80 3.94 -4.16
CA THR A 20 -2.90 3.68 -5.29
C THR A 20 -3.42 2.54 -6.16
N GLY A 21 -3.94 1.47 -5.54
CA GLY A 21 -4.54 0.34 -6.25
C GLY A 21 -5.77 0.75 -7.05
N ALA A 22 -6.69 1.50 -6.45
CA ALA A 22 -7.90 1.97 -7.13
C ALA A 22 -7.57 2.86 -8.34
N VAL A 23 -6.71 3.86 -8.15
CA VAL A 23 -6.30 4.78 -9.22
C VAL A 23 -5.45 4.06 -10.27
N GLY A 24 -4.58 3.15 -9.85
CA GLY A 24 -3.75 2.32 -10.73
C GLY A 24 -4.59 1.41 -11.62
N LEU A 25 -5.67 0.81 -11.08
CA LEU A 25 -6.59 -0.04 -11.85
C LEU A 25 -7.32 0.77 -12.93
N ILE A 26 -7.79 1.97 -12.59
CA ILE A 26 -8.41 2.89 -13.54
C ILE A 26 -7.40 3.29 -14.62
N GLY A 27 -6.14 3.56 -14.25
CA GLY A 27 -5.07 3.88 -15.19
C GLY A 27 -4.65 2.73 -16.10
N TYR A 28 -4.79 1.48 -15.64
CA TYR A 28 -4.43 0.27 -16.38
C TYR A 28 -5.54 -0.20 -17.33
N GLU A 29 -6.77 -0.31 -16.83
CA GLU A 29 -7.92 -0.77 -17.63
C GLU A 29 -8.53 0.34 -18.50
N GLY A 30 -8.44 1.60 -18.07
CA GLY A 30 -9.17 2.70 -18.68
C GLY A 30 -10.69 2.54 -18.54
N ASN A 31 -11.44 3.47 -19.12
CA ASN A 31 -12.90 3.38 -19.17
C ASN A 31 -13.43 4.09 -20.42
N SER A 32 -13.92 3.32 -21.38
CA SER A 32 -14.46 3.84 -22.64
C SER A 32 -15.73 4.68 -22.44
N HIS A 33 -16.52 4.39 -21.39
CA HIS A 33 -17.76 5.10 -21.10
C HIS A 33 -17.54 6.59 -20.78
N VAL A 34 -16.41 6.92 -20.14
CA VAL A 34 -16.03 8.31 -19.83
C VAL A 34 -14.85 8.78 -20.69
N GLN A 35 -14.57 8.09 -21.81
CA GLN A 35 -13.46 8.37 -22.72
C GLN A 35 -12.07 8.39 -22.03
N TRP A 36 -11.92 7.66 -20.93
CA TRP A 36 -10.65 7.53 -20.23
C TRP A 36 -9.77 6.48 -20.90
N GLN A 37 -8.70 6.93 -21.56
CA GLN A 37 -7.74 6.05 -22.22
C GLN A 37 -6.76 5.41 -21.23
N LYS A 38 -6.27 4.20 -21.55
CA LYS A 38 -5.28 3.48 -20.73
C LYS A 38 -3.99 4.29 -20.60
N VAL A 39 -3.77 4.89 -19.44
CA VAL A 39 -2.58 5.71 -19.15
C VAL A 39 -1.33 4.86 -19.16
N CYS A 40 -1.40 3.63 -18.63
CA CYS A 40 -0.27 2.71 -18.61
C CYS A 40 0.18 2.26 -20.02
N ASN A 41 -0.66 2.41 -21.06
CA ASN A 41 -0.23 2.11 -22.43
C ASN A 41 0.77 3.15 -22.98
N VAL A 42 0.70 4.39 -22.49
CA VAL A 42 1.61 5.47 -22.88
C VAL A 42 2.84 5.51 -21.96
N PHE A 43 2.65 5.21 -20.67
CA PHE A 43 3.68 5.26 -19.64
C PHE A 43 4.02 3.87 -19.05
N ASP A 44 4.19 2.87 -19.92
CA ASP A 44 4.34 1.46 -19.53
C ASP A 44 5.44 1.23 -18.49
N LYS A 45 6.66 1.73 -18.76
CA LYS A 45 7.81 1.59 -17.86
C LYS A 45 7.55 2.21 -16.48
N PHE A 46 6.88 3.36 -16.43
CA PHE A 46 6.53 4.02 -15.18
C PHE A 46 5.44 3.23 -14.43
N CYS A 47 4.41 2.76 -15.12
CA CYS A 47 3.38 1.91 -14.52
C CYS A 47 3.96 0.61 -13.95
N HIS A 48 4.90 -0.02 -14.65
CA HIS A 48 5.58 -1.21 -14.14
C HIS A 48 6.40 -0.92 -12.87
N GLN A 49 7.11 0.22 -12.85
CA GLN A 49 7.87 0.65 -11.67
C GLN A 49 6.95 0.96 -10.48
N VAL A 50 5.85 1.67 -10.70
CA VAL A 50 4.86 1.98 -9.65
C VAL A 50 4.19 0.71 -9.13
N SER A 51 3.80 -0.21 -10.02
CA SER A 51 3.23 -1.50 -9.64
C SER A 51 4.20 -2.31 -8.76
N THR A 52 5.47 -2.37 -9.16
CA THR A 52 6.50 -3.05 -8.37
C THR A 52 6.73 -2.38 -7.03
N ALA A 53 6.81 -1.04 -6.99
CA ALA A 53 6.95 -0.27 -5.76
C ALA A 53 5.75 -0.45 -4.82
N MET A 54 4.54 -0.52 -5.36
CA MET A 54 3.31 -0.78 -4.60
C MET A 54 3.34 -2.17 -3.97
N VAL A 55 3.72 -3.20 -4.72
CA VAL A 55 3.83 -4.58 -4.20
C VAL A 55 4.88 -4.66 -3.10
N LEU A 56 6.06 -4.07 -3.30
CA LEU A 56 7.10 -4.01 -2.27
C LEU A 56 6.64 -3.26 -1.01
N SER A 57 5.91 -2.15 -1.19
CA SER A 57 5.36 -1.37 -0.07
C SER A 57 4.30 -2.17 0.70
N PHE A 58 3.49 -2.98 0.01
CA PHE A 58 2.51 -3.85 0.65
C PHE A 58 3.18 -4.95 1.50
N ILE A 59 4.20 -5.61 0.96
CA ILE A 59 4.99 -6.60 1.70
C ILE A 59 5.66 -5.94 2.92
N GLY A 60 6.25 -4.76 2.75
CA GLY A 60 6.87 -3.99 3.84
C GLY A 60 5.86 -3.60 4.93
N SER A 61 4.65 -3.19 4.54
CA SER A 61 3.57 -2.82 5.48
C SER A 61 3.09 -4.02 6.30
N ILE A 62 3.00 -5.20 5.69
CA ILE A 62 2.69 -6.46 6.38
C ILE A 62 3.81 -6.82 7.37
N ALA A 63 5.07 -6.76 6.95
CA ALA A 63 6.20 -7.04 7.83
C ALA A 63 6.24 -6.08 9.03
N TYR A 64 5.98 -4.79 8.81
CA TYR A 64 5.90 -3.80 9.87
C TYR A 64 4.75 -4.08 10.84
N LEU A 65 3.57 -4.48 10.33
CA LEU A 65 2.45 -4.91 11.17
C LEU A 65 2.81 -6.13 12.03
N MET A 66 3.51 -7.13 11.47
CA MET A 66 3.98 -8.29 12.24
C MET A 66 4.95 -7.87 13.36
N LEU A 67 5.85 -6.92 13.11
CA LEU A 67 6.76 -6.40 14.13
C LEU A 67 6.00 -5.74 15.28
N ILE A 68 4.97 -4.95 14.98
CA ILE A 68 4.12 -4.31 15.99
C ILE A 68 3.40 -5.37 16.83
N VAL A 69 2.82 -6.40 16.19
CA VAL A 69 2.15 -7.50 16.89
C VAL A 69 3.13 -8.23 17.82
N PHE A 70 4.34 -8.54 17.33
CA PHE A 70 5.35 -9.21 18.14
C PHE A 70 5.81 -8.34 19.33
N ALA A 71 5.97 -7.04 19.12
CA ALA A 71 6.29 -6.09 20.19
C ALA A 71 5.19 -6.04 21.26
N LEU A 72 3.92 -5.97 20.84
CA LEU A 72 2.77 -5.96 21.76
C LEU A 72 2.67 -7.25 22.56
N ILE A 73 2.84 -8.41 21.93
CA ILE A 73 2.83 -9.71 22.62
C ILE A 73 3.97 -9.78 23.66
N ASN A 74 5.18 -9.33 23.32
CA ASN A 74 6.29 -9.34 24.26
C ASN A 74 6.07 -8.38 25.45
N VAL A 75 5.48 -7.22 25.21
CA VAL A 75 5.11 -6.29 26.29
C VAL A 75 4.07 -6.94 27.20
N HIS A 76 3.01 -7.54 26.63
CA HIS A 76 1.98 -8.22 27.41
C HIS A 76 2.54 -9.42 28.20
N LYS A 77 3.54 -10.14 27.68
CA LYS A 77 4.19 -11.24 28.40
C LYS A 77 5.08 -10.80 29.56
N ARG A 78 5.55 -9.54 29.57
CA ARG A 78 6.38 -8.99 30.65
C ARG A 78 5.56 -8.32 31.75
N LEU A 79 4.32 -7.93 31.45
CA LEU A 79 3.32 -7.47 32.42
C LEU A 79 2.75 -8.65 33.18
#